data_AF-A0A329SAS4-F1
#
_entry.id   AF-A0A329SAS4-F1
#
_cell.length_a   1.000
_cell.length_b   1.000
_cell.length_c   1.000
_cell.angle_alpha   90.00
_cell.angle_beta   90.00
_cell.angle_gamma   90.00
#
_symmetry.space_group_name_H-M   'P 1'
#
loop_
_entity.id
_entity.type
_entity.pdbx_description
1 polymer ?
#
loop_
_entity_poly.entity_id
_entity_poly.type
_entity_poly.pdbx_seq_one_letter_code
_entity_poly.pdbx_strand_id
1 'polypeptide(L)'
;MFVTSQQQDGRYPKAFAARRWIYNKVLGEPLRVAYVMGDTDAPQHDAVAAVFGSDCKYDPLMCYYHLIAKVIDRLEGLPYQLRNSVHRDTYDLHYSRSADGFTTDCESTETRWLKNPILTAFHGYFKRVWLNDRFSPMAMLSHSYRFATTTNPVEQFNRVLKRDYTAHCQLKMGELLQRLVACCRQRSIDLRPFAFSPVASTALLARVKALRSQRLLREYVAPRISLDFLMMDSCTGVLHVLYTAPKRAYNPATNSMQEALQVSAQVGVNTAREEAENQSKTGWPFDLVAQTCPCSYHFKYGDCVLELTVTVRRCLPIIEHPRANALLSALPLVCLMQQTAHRLLVTLYSGNNSISWSWMNNG
;
A
#
# COMPACT_ATOMS: atom_id res chain seq x y z
N MET A 1 17.25 0.32 -14.51
CA MET A 1 16.22 -0.74 -14.58
C MET A 1 16.90 -2.03 -14.98
N PHE A 2 16.56 -3.17 -14.36
CA PHE A 2 17.13 -4.48 -14.68
C PHE A 2 16.03 -5.41 -15.18
N VAL A 3 16.36 -6.26 -16.16
CA VAL A 3 15.47 -7.31 -16.66
C VAL A 3 16.17 -8.64 -16.43
N THR A 4 15.53 -9.53 -15.68
CA THR A 4 16.02 -10.89 -15.43
C THR A 4 15.06 -11.90 -16.04
N SER A 5 15.59 -12.87 -16.79
CA SER A 5 14.83 -14.06 -17.17
C SER A 5 15.08 -15.19 -16.16
N GLN A 6 14.03 -15.88 -15.72
CA GLN A 6 14.03 -17.04 -14.81
C GLN A 6 14.63 -16.82 -13.40
N GLN A 7 13.97 -17.38 -12.38
CA GLN A 7 14.53 -17.53 -11.02
C GLN A 7 15.65 -18.58 -11.07
N GLN A 8 16.87 -18.14 -11.34
CA GLN A 8 18.07 -18.90 -11.03
C GLN A 8 18.84 -18.12 -9.96
N ASP A 9 19.18 -18.79 -8.87
CA ASP A 9 19.63 -18.23 -7.58
C ASP A 9 20.93 -17.38 -7.62
N GLY A 10 21.49 -17.10 -8.80
CA GLY A 10 22.67 -16.25 -8.99
C GLY A 10 22.45 -14.90 -9.68
N ARG A 11 21.23 -14.58 -10.14
CA ARG A 11 20.98 -13.35 -10.95
C ARG A 11 20.63 -12.12 -10.13
N TYR A 12 19.91 -12.29 -9.02
CA TYR A 12 19.53 -11.18 -8.14
C TYR A 12 20.74 -10.45 -7.54
N PRO A 13 21.76 -11.14 -6.98
CA PRO A 13 22.93 -10.45 -6.42
C PRO A 13 23.67 -9.64 -7.49
N LYS A 14 23.80 -10.17 -8.71
CA LYS A 14 24.44 -9.46 -9.84
C LYS A 14 23.69 -8.19 -10.21
N ALA A 15 22.36 -8.25 -10.26
CA ALA A 15 21.54 -7.07 -10.56
C ALA A 15 21.63 -6.00 -9.46
N PHE A 16 21.61 -6.40 -8.19
CA PHE A 16 21.80 -5.48 -7.07
C PHE A 16 23.20 -4.87 -7.03
N ALA A 17 24.25 -5.66 -7.27
CA ALA A 17 25.63 -5.18 -7.36
C ALA A 17 25.80 -4.18 -8.51
N ALA A 18 25.25 -4.48 -9.69
CA ALA A 18 25.23 -3.55 -10.81
C ALA A 18 24.50 -2.25 -10.47
N ARG A 19 23.41 -2.31 -9.69
CA ARG A 19 22.70 -1.10 -9.21
C ARG A 19 23.60 -0.24 -8.33
N ARG A 20 24.30 -0.85 -7.36
CA ARG A 20 25.26 -0.14 -6.51
C ARG A 20 26.36 0.53 -7.32
N TRP A 21 26.90 -0.20 -8.29
CA TRP A 21 27.94 0.30 -9.17
C TRP A 21 27.47 1.50 -9.99
N ILE A 22 26.31 1.41 -10.66
CA ILE A 22 25.75 2.53 -11.44
C ILE A 22 25.53 3.75 -10.53
N TYR A 23 24.93 3.53 -9.34
CA TYR A 23 24.65 4.61 -8.40
C TYR A 23 25.93 5.35 -7.99
N ASN A 24 26.96 4.61 -7.59
CA ASN A 24 28.26 5.17 -7.23
C ASN A 24 28.93 5.89 -8.40
N LYS A 25 28.83 5.34 -9.61
CA LYS A 25 29.38 5.98 -10.81
C LYS A 25 28.69 7.30 -11.17
N VAL A 26 27.38 7.40 -10.94
CA VAL A 26 26.61 8.61 -11.29
C VAL A 26 26.72 9.67 -10.21
N LEU A 27 26.72 9.28 -8.93
CA LEU A 27 26.61 10.23 -7.81
C LEU A 27 27.91 10.37 -7.00
N GLY A 28 28.93 9.57 -7.28
CA GLY A 28 30.21 9.61 -6.55
C GLY A 28 30.18 8.96 -5.16
N GLU A 29 29.02 8.49 -4.71
CA GLU A 29 28.81 7.98 -3.35
C GLU A 29 28.23 6.56 -3.33
N PRO A 30 28.53 5.74 -2.30
CA PRO A 30 27.96 4.40 -2.19
C PRO A 30 26.44 4.47 -1.98
N LEU A 31 25.70 3.57 -2.65
CA LEU A 31 24.27 3.40 -2.39
C LEU A 31 24.09 2.81 -0.99
N ARG A 32 23.47 3.59 -0.10
CA ARG A 32 23.03 3.14 1.24
C ARG A 32 21.53 2.85 1.23
N VAL A 33 21.16 1.75 1.87
CA VAL A 33 19.80 1.23 1.86
C VAL A 33 19.28 1.25 3.29
N ALA A 34 18.12 1.88 3.50
CA ALA A 34 17.43 1.85 4.79
C ALA A 34 16.18 0.95 4.75
N TYR A 35 15.59 0.75 3.58
CA TYR A 35 14.37 -0.05 3.41
C TYR A 35 14.43 -0.86 2.12
N VAL A 36 13.96 -2.10 2.19
CA VAL A 36 13.83 -2.99 1.02
C VAL A 36 12.43 -3.58 1.01
N MET A 37 11.59 -3.14 0.07
CA MET A 37 10.24 -3.69 -0.09
C MET A 37 10.21 -4.76 -1.17
N GLY A 38 9.82 -5.98 -0.82
CA GLY A 38 9.77 -7.09 -1.78
C GLY A 38 8.62 -8.06 -1.53
N ASP A 39 8.72 -9.16 -2.26
CA ASP A 39 7.85 -10.31 -2.11
C ASP A 39 8.38 -11.22 -1.01
N THR A 40 7.59 -12.21 -0.59
CA THR A 40 8.07 -13.31 0.25
C THR A 40 8.88 -14.30 -0.59
N ASP A 41 9.93 -13.83 -1.27
CA ASP A 41 10.82 -14.63 -2.11
C ASP A 41 12.19 -14.77 -1.43
N ALA A 42 12.49 -15.97 -0.93
CA ALA A 42 13.74 -16.23 -0.21
C ALA A 42 15.00 -15.91 -1.05
N PRO A 43 15.08 -16.26 -2.35
CA PRO A 43 16.22 -15.88 -3.18
C PRO A 43 16.44 -14.36 -3.28
N GLN A 44 15.38 -13.55 -3.31
CA GLN A 44 15.51 -12.09 -3.31
C GLN A 44 16.03 -11.59 -1.97
N HIS A 45 15.48 -12.07 -0.87
CA HIS A 45 15.92 -11.70 0.48
C HIS A 45 17.42 -11.99 0.67
N ASP A 46 17.85 -13.21 0.32
CA ASP A 46 19.23 -13.65 0.48
C ASP A 46 20.18 -12.86 -0.44
N ALA A 47 19.73 -12.52 -1.65
CA ALA A 47 20.49 -11.66 -2.56
C ALA A 47 20.67 -10.22 -2.06
N VAL A 48 19.64 -9.67 -1.40
CA VAL A 48 19.73 -8.34 -0.77
C VAL A 48 20.73 -8.40 0.39
N ALA A 49 20.63 -9.43 1.25
CA ALA A 49 21.55 -9.63 2.36
C ALA A 49 23.00 -9.79 1.87
N ALA A 50 23.22 -10.53 0.79
CA ALA A 50 24.55 -10.73 0.21
C ALA A 50 25.19 -9.43 -0.34
N VAL A 51 24.38 -8.48 -0.84
CA VAL A 51 24.89 -7.28 -1.53
C VAL A 51 24.89 -6.03 -0.65
N PHE A 52 23.98 -5.97 0.33
CA PHE A 52 23.78 -4.80 1.19
C PHE A 52 23.98 -5.10 2.68
N GLY A 53 24.01 -6.37 3.09
CA GLY A 53 24.05 -6.75 4.52
C GLY A 53 25.35 -6.41 5.24
N SER A 54 26.46 -6.20 4.52
CA SER A 54 27.76 -5.88 5.14
C SER A 54 27.90 -4.42 5.56
N ASP A 55 27.24 -3.49 4.86
CA ASP A 55 27.45 -2.04 5.03
C ASP A 55 26.15 -1.21 5.12
N CYS A 56 25.00 -1.84 4.95
CA CYS A 56 23.69 -1.21 5.12
C CYS A 56 22.93 -1.87 6.28
N LYS A 57 22.44 -1.04 7.20
CA LYS A 57 21.38 -1.43 8.13
C LYS A 57 20.05 -1.06 7.49
N TYR A 58 19.29 -2.06 7.05
CA TYR A 58 18.01 -1.87 6.39
C TYR A 58 16.91 -2.70 7.03
N ASP A 59 15.68 -2.19 6.94
CA ASP A 59 14.48 -2.92 7.34
C ASP A 59 13.85 -3.60 6.11
N PRO A 60 13.67 -4.92 6.12
CA PRO A 60 12.88 -5.60 5.09
C PRO A 60 11.40 -5.24 5.27
N LEU A 61 10.78 -4.79 4.19
CA LEU A 61 9.38 -4.44 4.11
C LEU A 61 8.65 -5.42 3.19
N MET A 62 7.39 -5.68 3.53
CA MET A 62 6.54 -6.54 2.73
C MET A 62 5.64 -5.70 1.85
N CYS A 63 5.55 -6.06 0.57
CA CYS A 63 4.61 -5.41 -0.32
C CYS A 63 3.18 -5.79 0.06
N TYR A 64 2.44 -4.87 0.66
CA TYR A 64 1.05 -5.09 1.07
C TYR A 64 0.12 -5.46 -0.10
N TYR A 65 0.37 -4.93 -1.30
CA TYR A 65 -0.39 -5.31 -2.50
C TYR A 65 -0.28 -6.82 -2.77
N HIS A 66 0.92 -7.38 -2.61
CA HIS A 66 1.20 -8.80 -2.83
C HIS A 66 0.62 -9.67 -1.74
N LEU A 67 0.65 -9.20 -0.49
CA LEU A 67 -0.04 -9.83 0.62
C LEU A 67 -1.53 -9.95 0.29
N ILE A 68 -2.20 -8.85 -0.05
CA ILE A 68 -3.63 -8.86 -0.37
C ILE A 68 -3.93 -9.73 -1.60
N ALA A 69 -3.15 -9.62 -2.67
CA ALA A 69 -3.32 -10.47 -3.86
C ALA A 69 -3.26 -11.96 -3.50
N LYS A 70 -2.26 -12.36 -2.69
CA LYS A 70 -2.11 -13.75 -2.26
C LYS A 70 -3.19 -14.18 -1.27
N VAL A 71 -3.67 -13.28 -0.42
CA VAL A 71 -4.82 -13.57 0.45
C VAL A 71 -6.06 -13.82 -0.41
N ILE A 72 -6.35 -12.98 -1.42
CA ILE A 72 -7.47 -13.19 -2.35
C ILE A 72 -7.34 -14.54 -3.05
N ASP A 73 -6.18 -14.85 -3.64
CA ASP A 73 -5.91 -16.12 -4.33
C ASP A 73 -6.18 -17.33 -3.41
N ARG A 74 -5.76 -17.26 -2.14
CA ARG A 74 -5.87 -18.37 -1.18
C ARG A 74 -7.26 -18.54 -0.59
N LEU A 75 -8.09 -17.51 -0.68
CA LEU A 75 -9.47 -17.51 -0.22
C LEU A 75 -10.46 -17.82 -1.34
N GLU A 76 -9.98 -18.02 -2.57
CA GLU A 76 -10.81 -18.40 -3.71
C GLU A 76 -11.62 -19.66 -3.41
N GLY A 77 -12.90 -19.66 -3.79
CA GLY A 77 -13.83 -20.76 -3.49
C GLY A 77 -14.42 -20.78 -2.07
N LEU A 78 -13.92 -19.97 -1.14
CA LEU A 78 -14.48 -19.91 0.22
C LEU A 78 -15.77 -19.05 0.30
N PRO A 79 -16.68 -19.34 1.26
CA PRO A 79 -17.86 -18.52 1.52
C PRO A 79 -17.53 -17.04 1.71
N TYR A 80 -18.33 -16.15 1.11
CA TYR A 80 -18.14 -14.69 1.14
C TYR A 80 -17.91 -14.13 2.55
N GLN A 81 -18.68 -14.59 3.54
CA GLN A 81 -18.54 -14.14 4.93
C GLN A 81 -17.16 -14.45 5.52
N LEU A 82 -16.59 -15.63 5.22
CA LEU A 82 -15.25 -15.99 5.67
C LEU A 82 -14.18 -15.18 4.96
N ARG A 83 -14.32 -15.01 3.63
CA ARG A 83 -13.39 -14.17 2.86
C ARG A 83 -13.35 -12.76 3.42
N ASN A 84 -14.52 -12.16 3.65
CA ASN A 84 -14.63 -10.82 4.23
C ASN A 84 -14.04 -10.72 5.63
N SER A 85 -14.25 -11.72 6.49
CA SER A 85 -13.65 -11.75 7.82
C SER A 85 -12.13 -11.73 7.73
N VAL A 86 -11.54 -12.63 6.92
CA VAL A 86 -10.09 -12.69 6.75
C VAL A 86 -9.55 -11.40 6.13
N HIS A 87 -10.25 -10.82 5.16
CA HIS A 87 -9.87 -9.51 4.61
C HIS A 87 -9.90 -8.42 5.67
N ARG A 88 -10.92 -8.37 6.52
CA ARG A 88 -10.98 -7.39 7.62
C ARG A 88 -9.81 -7.58 8.58
N ASP A 89 -9.59 -8.80 9.05
CA ASP A 89 -8.49 -9.13 9.96
C ASP A 89 -7.13 -8.75 9.35
N THR A 90 -6.94 -9.01 8.06
CA THR A 90 -5.71 -8.65 7.34
C THR A 90 -5.51 -7.12 7.25
N TYR A 91 -6.59 -6.36 7.13
CA TYR A 91 -6.51 -4.90 7.21
C TYR A 91 -6.19 -4.46 8.64
N ASP A 92 -6.82 -5.03 9.67
CA ASP A 92 -6.53 -4.67 11.06
C ASP A 92 -5.04 -4.82 11.39
N LEU A 93 -4.44 -5.96 11.03
CA LEU A 93 -3.00 -6.20 11.16
C LEU A 93 -2.15 -5.15 10.41
N HIS A 94 -2.63 -4.68 9.27
CA HIS A 94 -1.90 -3.70 8.47
C HIS A 94 -1.96 -2.28 9.05
N TYR A 95 -3.01 -1.96 9.81
CA TYR A 95 -3.23 -0.65 10.44
C TYR A 95 -2.83 -0.62 11.93
N SER A 96 -2.28 -1.71 12.47
CA SER A 96 -1.70 -1.74 13.82
C SER A 96 -0.68 -0.61 14.00
N ARG A 97 -0.75 0.05 15.17
CA ARG A 97 -0.02 1.31 15.45
C ARG A 97 1.32 1.13 16.13
N SER A 98 1.60 -0.05 16.65
CA SER A 98 2.82 -0.38 17.38
C SER A 98 3.13 -1.87 17.26
N ALA A 99 4.38 -2.24 17.54
CA ALA A 99 4.82 -3.63 17.59
C ALA A 99 3.99 -4.48 18.58
N ASP A 100 3.72 -3.93 19.75
CA ASP A 100 2.90 -4.61 20.76
C ASP A 100 1.46 -4.76 20.28
N GLY A 101 0.88 -3.69 19.72
CA GLY A 101 -0.48 -3.72 19.19
C GLY A 101 -0.64 -4.75 18.07
N PHE A 102 0.32 -4.82 17.15
CA PHE A 102 0.33 -5.85 16.10
C PHE A 102 0.42 -7.26 16.68
N THR A 103 1.26 -7.48 17.69
CA THR A 103 1.40 -8.79 18.32
C THR A 103 0.08 -9.22 18.93
N THR A 104 -0.59 -8.32 19.67
CA THR A 104 -1.93 -8.56 20.22
C THR A 104 -2.98 -8.80 19.12
N ASP A 105 -2.96 -8.02 18.04
CA ASP A 105 -3.87 -8.18 16.90
C ASP A 105 -3.65 -9.52 16.18
N CYS A 106 -2.39 -9.96 16.05
CA CYS A 106 -2.01 -11.26 15.51
C CYS A 106 -2.57 -12.40 16.35
N GLU A 107 -2.30 -12.41 17.66
CA GLU A 107 -2.80 -13.46 18.56
C GLU A 107 -4.34 -13.56 18.51
N SER A 108 -5.00 -12.41 18.52
CA SER A 108 -6.45 -12.31 18.43
C SER A 108 -6.97 -12.82 17.09
N THR A 109 -6.30 -12.50 15.99
CA THR A 109 -6.63 -12.92 14.62
C THR A 109 -6.44 -14.42 14.43
N GLU A 110 -5.29 -14.96 14.87
CA GLU A 110 -5.01 -16.39 14.83
C GLU A 110 -6.08 -17.18 15.61
N THR A 111 -6.44 -16.70 16.80
CA THR A 111 -7.51 -17.29 17.62
C THR A 111 -8.86 -17.29 16.87
N ARG A 112 -9.20 -16.22 16.15
CA ARG A 112 -10.44 -16.16 15.34
C ARG A 112 -10.41 -17.14 14.18
N TRP A 113 -9.30 -17.23 13.45
CA TRP A 113 -9.19 -18.14 12.30
C TRP A 113 -9.22 -19.60 12.72
N LEU A 114 -8.55 -19.95 13.83
CA LEU A 114 -8.51 -21.33 14.35
C LEU A 114 -9.87 -21.84 14.86
N LYS A 115 -10.80 -20.96 15.23
CA LYS A 115 -12.18 -21.35 15.58
C LYS A 115 -12.95 -21.93 14.40
N ASN A 116 -12.53 -21.65 13.17
CA ASN A 116 -13.18 -22.18 11.97
C ASN A 116 -12.28 -23.21 11.28
N PRO A 117 -12.66 -24.51 11.27
CA PRO A 117 -11.86 -25.56 10.66
C PRO A 117 -11.50 -25.31 9.18
N ILE A 118 -12.36 -24.61 8.42
CA ILE A 118 -12.15 -24.28 7.00
C ILE A 118 -10.93 -23.36 6.83
N LEU A 119 -10.66 -22.49 7.80
CA LEU A 119 -9.55 -21.54 7.74
C LEU A 119 -8.21 -22.12 8.22
N THR A 120 -8.18 -23.35 8.75
CA THR A 120 -6.95 -23.98 9.28
C THR A 120 -5.82 -24.00 8.26
N ALA A 121 -6.10 -24.42 7.02
CA ALA A 121 -5.10 -24.45 5.95
C ALA A 121 -4.61 -23.04 5.56
N PHE A 122 -5.53 -22.07 5.53
CA PHE A 122 -5.20 -20.67 5.27
C PHE A 122 -4.34 -20.09 6.40
N HIS A 123 -4.70 -20.30 7.66
CA HIS A 123 -3.94 -19.85 8.83
C HIS A 123 -2.52 -20.43 8.82
N GLY A 124 -2.37 -21.74 8.60
CA GLY A 124 -1.06 -22.38 8.50
C GLY A 124 -0.19 -21.82 7.36
N TYR A 125 -0.81 -21.49 6.22
CA TYR A 125 -0.14 -20.75 5.15
C TYR A 125 0.25 -19.34 5.59
N PHE A 126 -0.70 -18.58 6.15
CA PHE A 126 -0.51 -17.17 6.46
C PHE A 126 0.58 -16.98 7.51
N LYS A 127 0.55 -17.80 8.57
CA LYS A 127 1.58 -17.81 9.61
C LYS A 127 2.96 -18.11 9.04
N ARG A 128 3.08 -19.16 8.22
CA ARG A 128 4.36 -19.56 7.62
C ARG A 128 4.92 -18.50 6.67
N VAL A 129 4.08 -17.81 5.92
CA VAL A 129 4.54 -16.91 4.84
C VAL A 129 4.66 -15.46 5.30
N TRP A 130 3.71 -14.97 6.11
CA TRP A 130 3.60 -13.55 6.45
C TRP A 130 3.92 -13.22 7.91
N LEU A 131 3.90 -14.21 8.82
CA LEU A 131 4.19 -14.02 10.25
C LEU A 131 5.44 -14.79 10.70
N ASN A 132 6.37 -15.07 9.78
CA ASN A 132 7.63 -15.72 10.11
C ASN A 132 8.70 -14.70 10.50
N ASP A 133 9.74 -15.17 11.19
CA ASP A 133 10.85 -14.32 11.66
C ASP A 133 11.65 -13.65 10.53
N ARG A 134 11.69 -14.27 9.34
CA ARG A 134 12.45 -13.75 8.18
C ARG A 134 11.81 -12.50 7.56
N PHE A 135 10.49 -12.42 7.59
CA PHE A 135 9.69 -11.36 6.98
C PHE A 135 8.85 -10.61 8.02
N SER A 136 9.32 -10.67 9.27
CA SER A 136 8.79 -10.17 10.55
C SER A 136 7.62 -9.16 10.51
N PRO A 137 6.71 -9.19 11.51
CA PRO A 137 5.72 -8.14 11.83
C PRO A 137 6.12 -6.68 11.53
N MET A 138 7.40 -6.37 11.76
CA MET A 138 8.00 -5.04 11.58
C MET A 138 7.90 -4.52 10.14
N ALA A 139 7.73 -5.42 9.17
CA ALA A 139 7.50 -5.13 7.76
C ALA A 139 6.08 -4.61 7.45
N MET A 140 5.07 -4.95 8.28
CA MET A 140 3.71 -4.41 8.18
C MET A 140 3.54 -3.10 8.96
N LEU A 141 4.35 -2.94 10.01
CA LEU A 141 4.30 -1.85 10.98
C LEU A 141 5.09 -0.59 10.62
N SER A 142 5.95 -0.62 9.58
CA SER A 142 7.09 0.29 9.44
C SER A 142 6.85 1.71 9.99
N HIS A 143 7.59 2.02 11.06
CA HIS A 143 7.54 3.25 11.86
C HIS A 143 7.81 4.54 11.09
N SER A 144 8.25 4.42 9.83
CA SER A 144 8.26 5.53 8.89
C SER A 144 6.91 5.55 8.16
N TYR A 145 6.04 6.42 8.65
CA TYR A 145 4.84 6.89 7.98
C TYR A 145 5.05 6.95 6.46
N ARG A 146 4.02 6.60 5.66
CA ARG A 146 3.88 7.05 4.26
C ARG A 146 4.60 6.21 3.18
N PHE A 147 5.28 5.10 3.52
CA PHE A 147 6.04 4.32 2.51
C PHE A 147 5.26 3.20 1.81
N ALA A 148 4.18 2.68 2.40
CA ALA A 148 3.63 1.41 1.94
C ALA A 148 2.10 1.37 2.02
N THR A 149 1.42 1.83 0.96
CA THR A 149 0.14 1.22 0.58
C THR A 149 -0.37 1.52 -0.83
N THR A 150 -0.93 0.46 -1.43
CA THR A 150 -1.83 0.34 -2.60
C THR A 150 -1.30 0.44 -4.01
N THR A 151 -0.19 1.12 -4.30
CA THR A 151 0.52 0.92 -5.58
C THR A 151 2.02 1.03 -5.39
N ASN A 152 2.70 -0.10 -5.26
CA ASN A 152 4.16 -0.13 -5.43
C ASN A 152 4.48 0.60 -6.75
N PRO A 153 5.35 1.65 -6.76
CA PRO A 153 5.72 2.35 -7.99
C PRO A 153 6.16 1.40 -9.11
N VAL A 154 6.72 0.25 -8.74
CA VAL A 154 7.07 -0.84 -9.67
C VAL A 154 5.84 -1.47 -10.30
N GLU A 155 4.77 -1.71 -9.54
CA GLU A 155 3.53 -2.26 -10.11
C GLU A 155 2.83 -1.28 -11.03
N GLN A 156 2.84 0.01 -10.70
CA GLN A 156 2.33 1.04 -11.62
C GLN A 156 3.20 1.14 -12.88
N PHE A 157 4.53 1.05 -12.74
CA PHE A 157 5.44 1.00 -13.88
C PHE A 157 5.17 -0.22 -14.76
N ASN A 158 5.08 -1.41 -14.17
CA ASN A 158 4.79 -2.67 -14.85
C ASN A 158 3.45 -2.63 -15.57
N ARG A 159 2.43 -2.03 -14.95
CA ARG A 159 1.10 -1.87 -15.55
C ARG A 159 1.15 -0.99 -16.81
N VAL A 160 1.82 0.16 -16.73
CA VAL A 160 2.00 1.07 -17.88
C VAL A 160 2.80 0.40 -18.99
N LEU A 161 3.91 -0.28 -18.64
CA LEU A 161 4.72 -1.00 -19.61
C LEU A 161 3.90 -2.05 -20.36
N LYS A 162 3.15 -2.88 -19.63
CA LYS A 162 2.33 -3.94 -20.23
C LYS A 162 1.23 -3.37 -21.12
N ARG A 163 0.52 -2.35 -20.65
CA ARG A 163 -0.60 -1.76 -21.37
C ARG A 163 -0.15 -1.02 -22.63
N ASP A 164 0.82 -0.12 -22.49
CA ASP A 164 1.11 0.89 -23.52
C ASP A 164 2.25 0.49 -24.46
N TYR A 165 3.18 -0.37 -24.02
CA TYR A 165 4.39 -0.68 -24.79
C TYR A 165 4.47 -2.11 -25.28
N THR A 166 3.87 -3.04 -24.54
CA THR A 166 3.82 -4.45 -24.96
C THR A 166 2.43 -4.90 -25.38
N ALA A 167 1.39 -4.06 -25.20
CA ALA A 167 -0.01 -4.41 -25.47
C ALA A 167 -0.44 -5.75 -24.83
N HIS A 168 0.10 -6.06 -23.66
CA HIS A 168 -0.03 -7.34 -22.96
C HIS A 168 0.52 -8.56 -23.74
N CYS A 169 1.17 -8.34 -24.87
CA CYS A 169 1.87 -9.37 -25.63
C CYS A 169 3.25 -9.66 -25.03
N GLN A 170 3.70 -10.88 -25.26
CA GLN A 170 5.04 -11.30 -24.92
C GLN A 170 6.01 -10.95 -26.05
N LEU A 171 7.17 -10.38 -25.70
CA LEU A 171 8.15 -9.90 -26.66
C LEU A 171 9.48 -10.63 -26.50
N LYS A 172 10.23 -10.78 -27.59
CA LYS A 172 11.62 -11.26 -27.55
C LYS A 172 12.49 -10.25 -26.79
N MET A 173 13.56 -10.71 -26.15
CA MET A 173 14.43 -9.86 -25.31
C MET A 173 14.91 -8.58 -26.00
N GLY A 174 15.34 -8.66 -27.27
CA GLY A 174 15.77 -7.48 -28.02
C GLY A 174 14.67 -6.43 -28.18
N GLU A 175 13.46 -6.87 -28.54
CA GLU A 175 12.31 -5.98 -28.67
C GLU A 175 11.87 -5.43 -27.30
N LEU A 176 11.83 -6.27 -26.27
CA LEU A 176 11.50 -5.85 -24.92
C LEU A 176 12.45 -4.73 -24.43
N LEU A 177 13.75 -4.87 -24.67
CA LEU A 177 14.73 -3.83 -24.32
C LEU A 177 14.47 -2.52 -25.07
N GLN A 178 14.10 -2.59 -26.36
CA GLN A 178 13.73 -1.39 -27.13
C GLN A 178 12.47 -0.72 -26.56
N ARG A 179 11.43 -1.50 -26.24
CA ARG A 179 10.20 -1.00 -25.61
C ARG A 179 10.48 -0.37 -24.24
N LEU A 180 11.37 -0.97 -23.46
CA LEU A 180 11.80 -0.44 -22.16
C LEU A 180 12.54 0.88 -22.29
N VAL A 181 13.46 1.00 -23.25
CA VAL A 181 14.17 2.27 -23.50
C VAL A 181 13.20 3.36 -23.92
N ALA A 182 12.24 3.06 -24.79
CA ALA A 182 11.19 4.01 -25.17
C ALA A 182 10.36 4.46 -23.95
N CYS A 183 9.95 3.51 -23.11
CA CYS A 183 9.22 3.79 -21.88
C CYS A 183 10.03 4.67 -20.93
N CYS A 184 11.30 4.32 -20.66
CA CYS A 184 12.17 5.11 -19.80
C CYS A 184 12.39 6.53 -20.34
N ARG A 185 12.60 6.70 -21.65
CA ARG A 185 12.76 8.02 -22.29
C ARG A 185 11.51 8.88 -22.13
N GLN A 186 10.34 8.32 -22.39
CA GLN A 186 9.10 9.07 -22.23
C GLN A 186 8.86 9.46 -20.76
N ARG A 187 9.12 8.55 -19.82
CA ARG A 187 8.96 8.83 -18.39
C ARG A 187 10.02 9.76 -17.82
N SER A 188 11.21 9.85 -18.43
CA SER A 188 12.24 10.82 -18.04
C SER A 188 11.93 12.25 -18.50
N ILE A 189 10.93 12.45 -19.37
CA ILE A 189 10.47 13.80 -19.75
C ILE A 189 9.54 14.38 -18.67
N ASP A 190 8.70 13.54 -18.06
CA ASP A 190 7.81 13.93 -16.93
C ASP A 190 8.53 13.72 -15.58
N LEU A 191 9.69 14.36 -15.40
CA LEU A 191 10.38 14.37 -14.10
C LEU A 191 9.57 15.21 -13.12
N ARG A 192 8.83 14.53 -12.26
CA ARG A 192 8.21 15.17 -11.09
C ARG A 192 9.26 15.35 -10.01
N PRO A 193 9.31 16.52 -9.35
CA PRO A 193 10.12 16.71 -8.15
C PRO A 193 9.82 15.62 -7.13
N PHE A 194 10.85 15.15 -6.45
CA PHE A 194 10.66 14.22 -5.34
C PHE A 194 9.92 14.95 -4.21
N ALA A 195 8.81 14.37 -3.75
CA ALA A 195 8.06 14.92 -2.65
C ALA A 195 8.65 14.43 -1.32
N PHE A 196 9.06 15.35 -0.45
CA PHE A 196 9.59 15.05 0.88
C PHE A 196 8.49 14.92 1.94
N SER A 197 7.29 15.37 1.60
CA SER A 197 6.06 15.22 2.38
C SER A 197 4.98 14.58 1.49
N PRO A 198 4.02 13.85 2.07
CA PRO A 198 2.87 13.35 1.33
C PRO A 198 2.10 14.48 0.69
N VAL A 199 1.78 14.25 -0.56
CA VAL A 199 0.96 15.14 -1.34
C VAL A 199 -0.34 14.42 -1.59
N ALA A 200 -1.43 15.04 -1.15
CA ALA A 200 -2.76 14.51 -1.39
C ALA A 200 -2.99 14.28 -2.88
N SER A 201 -3.37 13.04 -3.21
CA SER A 201 -3.67 12.68 -4.59
C SER A 201 -4.89 13.47 -5.10
N THR A 202 -4.94 13.72 -6.41
CA THR A 202 -6.11 14.35 -7.06
C THR A 202 -7.39 13.55 -6.81
N ALA A 203 -7.28 12.22 -6.73
CA ALA A 203 -8.35 11.30 -6.35
C ALA A 203 -8.86 11.56 -4.92
N LEU A 204 -7.96 11.70 -3.95
CA LEU A 204 -8.31 11.98 -2.55
C LEU A 204 -8.96 13.37 -2.41
N LEU A 205 -8.43 14.39 -3.11
CA LEU A 205 -9.02 15.72 -3.14
C LEU A 205 -10.42 15.72 -3.78
N ALA A 206 -10.63 14.98 -4.86
CA ALA A 206 -11.95 14.81 -5.48
C ALA A 206 -12.92 14.10 -4.52
N ARG A 207 -12.46 13.08 -3.80
CA ARG A 207 -13.23 12.39 -2.76
C ARG A 207 -13.65 13.35 -1.64
N VAL A 208 -12.76 14.19 -1.13
CA VAL A 208 -13.08 15.21 -0.11
C VAL A 208 -14.19 16.13 -0.59
N LYS A 209 -14.10 16.62 -1.83
CA LYS A 209 -15.15 17.47 -2.43
C LYS A 209 -16.51 16.77 -2.48
N ALA A 210 -16.55 15.51 -2.90
CA ALA A 210 -17.79 14.72 -2.97
C ALA A 210 -18.37 14.40 -1.60
N LEU A 211 -17.53 14.04 -0.61
CA LEU A 211 -17.98 13.82 0.77
C LEU A 211 -18.56 15.08 1.39
N ARG A 212 -17.95 16.24 1.13
CA ARG A 212 -18.45 17.54 1.61
C ARG A 212 -19.76 17.93 0.95
N SER A 213 -19.91 17.74 -0.36
CA SER A 213 -21.16 18.08 -1.06
C SER A 213 -22.36 17.27 -0.55
N GLN A 214 -22.13 16.03 -0.10
CA GLN A 214 -23.14 15.18 0.54
C GLN A 214 -23.27 15.36 2.06
N ARG A 215 -22.55 16.33 2.66
CA ARG A 215 -22.53 16.58 4.12
C ARG A 215 -22.06 15.38 4.96
N LEU A 216 -21.26 14.50 4.37
CA LEU A 216 -20.65 13.33 5.02
C LEU A 216 -19.36 13.68 5.76
N LEU A 217 -18.80 14.86 5.49
CA LEU A 217 -17.73 15.48 6.27
C LEU A 217 -18.22 16.82 6.81
N ARG A 218 -18.25 16.97 8.13
CA ARG A 218 -18.73 18.19 8.78
C ARG A 218 -17.99 18.46 10.09
N GLU A 219 -17.84 19.72 10.42
CA GLU A 219 -17.34 20.14 11.73
C GLU A 219 -18.38 19.83 12.80
N TYR A 220 -17.94 19.31 13.94
CA TYR A 220 -18.80 19.13 15.09
C TYR A 220 -19.02 20.48 15.76
N VAL A 221 -20.29 20.84 15.92
CA VAL A 221 -20.70 22.03 16.66
C VAL A 221 -21.40 21.55 17.91
N ALA A 222 -20.79 21.77 19.07
CA ALA A 222 -21.40 21.45 20.35
C ALA A 222 -22.69 22.27 20.53
N PRO A 223 -23.79 21.67 21.02
CA PRO A 223 -24.97 22.42 21.40
C PRO A 223 -24.62 23.45 22.48
N ARG A 224 -25.08 24.71 22.34
CA ARG A 224 -24.72 25.83 23.25
C ARG A 224 -25.01 25.59 24.75
N ILE A 225 -25.79 24.57 25.07
CA ILE A 225 -26.20 24.21 26.44
C ILE A 225 -25.52 22.94 26.95
N SER A 226 -24.64 22.30 26.17
CA SER A 226 -23.96 21.07 26.59
C SER A 226 -22.70 21.37 27.39
N LEU A 227 -22.31 20.41 28.25
CA LEU A 227 -21.02 20.46 28.92
C LEU A 227 -19.86 20.52 27.91
N ASP A 228 -20.00 19.86 26.75
CA ASP A 228 -19.00 19.91 25.67
C ASP A 228 -18.79 21.32 25.14
N PHE A 229 -19.82 22.18 25.07
CA PHE A 229 -19.68 23.56 24.63
C PHE A 229 -18.82 24.38 25.61
N LEU A 230 -19.01 24.19 26.92
CA LEU A 230 -18.21 24.83 27.95
C LEU A 230 -16.76 24.32 27.97
N MET A 231 -16.55 23.04 27.68
CA MET A 231 -15.22 22.43 27.65
C MET A 231 -14.45 22.77 26.36
N MET A 232 -15.12 22.89 25.21
CA MET A 232 -14.46 23.16 23.92
C MET A 232 -13.94 24.59 23.78
N ASP A 233 -14.54 25.58 24.46
CA ASP A 233 -14.03 26.96 24.49
C ASP A 233 -12.62 27.06 25.12
N SER A 234 -12.19 26.05 25.89
CA SER A 234 -10.85 25.99 26.46
C SER A 234 -9.78 25.38 25.54
N CYS A 235 -10.18 24.75 24.43
CA CYS A 235 -9.30 23.99 23.52
C CYS A 235 -9.15 24.69 22.15
N THR A 236 -8.48 25.84 22.11
CA THR A 236 -8.33 26.66 20.89
C THR A 236 -7.52 26.00 19.76
N GLY A 237 -6.82 24.90 20.05
CA GLY A 237 -5.95 24.18 19.11
C GLY A 237 -6.54 22.91 18.47
N VAL A 238 -7.75 22.48 18.83
CA VAL A 238 -8.31 21.21 18.34
C VAL A 238 -9.66 21.41 17.66
N LEU A 239 -9.78 20.89 16.44
CA LEU A 239 -11.02 20.92 15.66
C LEU A 239 -11.64 19.53 15.56
N HIS A 240 -12.90 19.39 15.92
CA HIS A 240 -13.59 18.11 15.81
C HIS A 240 -14.30 17.98 14.45
N VAL A 241 -13.95 16.94 13.68
CA VAL A 241 -14.55 16.68 12.37
C VAL A 241 -15.27 15.33 12.39
N LEU A 242 -16.56 15.36 12.09
CA LEU A 242 -17.39 14.18 11.89
C LEU A 242 -17.22 13.67 10.46
N TYR A 243 -16.83 12.41 10.34
CA TYR A 243 -16.97 11.62 9.13
C TYR A 243 -18.15 10.65 9.25
N THR A 244 -18.90 10.55 8.17
CA THR A 244 -19.96 9.56 7.99
C THR A 244 -19.62 8.75 6.74
N ALA A 245 -19.42 7.45 6.91
CA ALA A 245 -19.13 6.57 5.78
C ALA A 245 -20.25 6.65 4.74
N PRO A 246 -19.93 6.83 3.45
CA PRO A 246 -20.92 6.80 2.38
C PRO A 246 -21.70 5.49 2.38
N LYS A 247 -23.00 5.55 2.05
CA LYS A 247 -23.78 4.35 1.77
C LYS A 247 -23.12 3.59 0.62
N ARG A 248 -23.18 2.26 0.67
CA ARG A 248 -22.65 1.40 -0.39
C ARG A 248 -23.78 0.63 -1.06
N ALA A 249 -23.71 0.54 -2.38
CA ALA A 249 -24.62 -0.24 -3.21
C ALA A 249 -23.84 -1.35 -3.91
N TYR A 250 -24.45 -2.53 -4.01
CA TYR A 250 -23.87 -3.61 -4.79
C TYR A 250 -23.95 -3.26 -6.27
N ASN A 251 -22.81 -3.26 -6.94
CA ASN A 251 -22.74 -3.08 -8.38
C ASN A 251 -22.55 -4.48 -9.04
N PRO A 252 -23.58 -5.01 -9.71
CA PRO A 252 -23.52 -6.34 -10.33
C PRO A 252 -22.50 -6.40 -11.48
N ALA A 253 -22.28 -5.31 -12.21
CA ALA A 253 -21.33 -5.27 -13.33
C ALA A 253 -19.87 -5.43 -12.88
N THR A 254 -19.56 -5.03 -11.64
CA THR A 254 -18.21 -5.18 -11.06
C THR A 254 -18.14 -6.23 -9.96
N ASN A 255 -19.27 -6.89 -9.65
CA ASN A 255 -19.43 -7.81 -8.53
C ASN A 255 -18.84 -7.26 -7.22
N SER A 256 -19.06 -5.97 -6.93
CA SER A 256 -18.42 -5.29 -5.81
C SER A 256 -19.35 -4.26 -5.16
N MET A 257 -19.12 -4.00 -3.86
CA MET A 257 -19.84 -2.96 -3.11
C MET A 257 -19.19 -1.60 -3.34
N GLN A 258 -19.87 -0.75 -4.09
CA GLN A 258 -19.40 0.57 -4.47
C GLN A 258 -19.98 1.66 -3.57
N GLU A 259 -19.20 2.71 -3.33
CA GLU A 259 -19.69 3.87 -2.58
C GLU A 259 -20.69 4.66 -3.42
N ALA A 260 -21.73 5.19 -2.79
CA ALA A 260 -22.67 6.13 -3.37
C ALA A 260 -22.05 7.54 -3.50
N LEU A 261 -20.81 7.60 -4.01
CA LEU A 261 -20.07 8.82 -4.29
C LEU A 261 -19.82 8.93 -5.79
N GLN A 262 -20.07 10.12 -6.34
CA GLN A 262 -19.82 10.43 -7.75
C GLN A 262 -18.35 10.78 -7.97
N VAL A 263 -17.45 9.82 -7.72
CA VAL A 263 -16.00 9.94 -7.93
C VAL A 263 -15.45 8.67 -8.60
N SER A 264 -14.48 8.85 -9.50
CA SER A 264 -13.85 7.74 -10.22
C SER A 264 -12.95 6.88 -9.34
N ALA A 265 -12.34 7.47 -8.31
CA ALA A 265 -11.50 6.78 -7.33
C ALA A 265 -12.31 6.49 -6.07
N GLN A 266 -12.96 5.33 -6.03
CA GLN A 266 -13.63 4.82 -4.83
C GLN A 266 -12.66 4.04 -3.96
N VAL A 267 -12.85 4.10 -2.64
CA VAL A 267 -12.04 3.32 -1.70
C VAL A 267 -12.76 2.02 -1.33
N GLY A 268 -11.98 0.97 -1.10
CA GLY A 268 -12.50 -0.32 -0.63
C GLY A 268 -13.19 -0.20 0.72
N VAL A 269 -14.06 -1.17 1.03
CA VAL A 269 -14.85 -1.20 2.28
C VAL A 269 -13.95 -1.09 3.51
N ASN A 270 -12.88 -1.90 3.57
CA ASN A 270 -11.98 -1.89 4.70
C ASN A 270 -11.16 -0.60 4.76
N THR A 271 -10.74 -0.03 3.63
CA THR A 271 -10.05 1.27 3.61
C THR A 271 -10.93 2.41 4.14
N ALA A 272 -12.21 2.50 3.73
CA ALA A 272 -13.13 3.49 4.27
C ALA A 272 -13.40 3.30 5.77
N ARG A 273 -13.40 2.04 6.23
CA ARG A 273 -13.58 1.72 7.65
C ARG A 273 -12.46 2.32 8.50
N GLU A 274 -11.21 2.31 8.03
CA GLU A 274 -10.07 2.92 8.75
C GLU A 274 -10.14 4.45 8.90
N GLU A 275 -11.03 5.10 8.15
CA GLU A 275 -11.35 6.53 8.32
C GLU A 275 -12.48 6.77 9.34
N ALA A 276 -13.29 5.75 9.67
CA ALA A 276 -14.50 5.88 10.48
C ALA A 276 -14.47 5.12 11.82
N GLU A 277 -13.80 3.98 11.87
CA GLU A 277 -13.80 3.10 13.04
C GLU A 277 -13.08 3.78 14.22
N ASN A 278 -13.66 3.66 15.41
CA ASN A 278 -13.25 4.36 16.63
C ASN A 278 -13.43 5.88 16.61
N GLN A 279 -14.16 6.44 15.63
CA GLN A 279 -14.59 7.84 15.72
C GLN A 279 -15.48 8.05 16.95
N SER A 280 -15.18 9.08 17.74
CA SER A 280 -16.00 9.45 18.90
C SER A 280 -17.36 10.06 18.47
N LYS A 281 -18.27 10.25 19.42
CA LYS A 281 -19.56 10.93 19.16
C LYS A 281 -19.38 12.39 18.70
N THR A 282 -18.31 13.05 19.14
CA THR A 282 -17.96 14.42 18.72
C THR A 282 -17.14 14.43 17.44
N GLY A 283 -16.76 13.27 16.88
CA GLY A 283 -15.92 13.15 15.69
C GLY A 283 -14.46 12.91 16.01
N TRP A 284 -13.61 13.12 15.01
CA TRP A 284 -12.17 13.02 15.15
C TRP A 284 -11.57 14.35 15.62
N PRO A 285 -10.78 14.37 16.71
CA PRO A 285 -10.06 15.56 17.13
C PRO A 285 -8.86 15.79 16.23
N PHE A 286 -8.93 16.80 15.38
CA PHE A 286 -7.84 17.25 14.51
C PHE A 286 -7.02 18.32 15.24
N ASP A 287 -5.73 18.08 15.40
CA ASP A 287 -4.80 19.05 15.98
C ASP A 287 -4.44 20.11 14.94
N LEU A 288 -4.83 21.37 15.17
CA LEU A 288 -4.57 22.49 14.26
C LEU A 288 -3.11 22.93 14.28
N VAL A 289 -2.37 22.66 15.36
CA VAL A 289 -0.97 23.04 15.54
C VAL A 289 -0.08 21.99 14.89
N ALA A 290 -0.30 20.72 15.21
CA ALA A 290 0.46 19.62 14.61
C ALA A 290 0.00 19.25 13.20
N GLN A 291 -1.20 19.68 12.79
CA GLN A 291 -1.87 19.28 11.55
C GLN A 291 -2.03 17.76 11.40
N THR A 292 -2.33 17.08 12.50
CA THR A 292 -2.43 15.62 12.51
C THR A 292 -3.84 15.14 12.83
N CYS A 293 -4.28 14.11 12.11
CA CYS A 293 -5.50 13.38 12.42
C CYS A 293 -5.19 12.03 13.12
N PRO A 294 -5.93 11.65 14.17
CA PRO A 294 -5.72 10.38 14.87
C PRO A 294 -6.38 9.18 14.19
N CYS A 295 -7.05 9.34 13.04
CA CYS A 295 -7.65 8.20 12.33
C CYS A 295 -6.58 7.25 11.79
N SER A 296 -6.92 5.97 11.67
CA SER A 296 -5.98 4.93 11.21
C SER A 296 -5.50 5.18 9.79
N TYR A 297 -6.36 5.75 8.93
CA TYR A 297 -5.98 6.17 7.58
C TYR A 297 -4.85 7.22 7.61
N HIS A 298 -5.00 8.32 8.34
CA HIS A 298 -3.96 9.35 8.45
C HIS A 298 -2.67 8.79 9.07
N PHE A 299 -2.79 7.93 10.09
CA PHE A 299 -1.64 7.25 10.67
C PHE A 299 -0.83 6.49 9.61
N LYS A 300 -1.49 5.83 8.66
CA LYS A 300 -0.83 5.02 7.63
C LYS A 300 -0.29 5.83 6.44
N TYR A 301 -1.13 6.70 5.88
CA TYR A 301 -0.83 7.41 4.63
C TYR A 301 -0.21 8.79 4.86
N GLY A 302 -0.34 9.34 6.07
CA GLY A 302 0.13 10.67 6.42
C GLY A 302 -0.71 11.81 5.84
N ASP A 303 -1.82 11.49 5.19
CA ASP A 303 -2.90 12.38 4.80
C ASP A 303 -4.25 11.66 4.99
N CYS A 304 -5.35 12.39 5.12
CA CYS A 304 -6.70 11.81 5.10
C CYS A 304 -7.78 12.81 4.69
N VAL A 305 -8.99 12.31 4.43
CA VAL A 305 -10.13 13.17 4.06
C VAL A 305 -10.52 14.18 5.15
N LEU A 306 -10.26 13.87 6.42
CA LEU A 306 -10.56 14.73 7.57
C LEU A 306 -9.63 15.92 7.63
N GLU A 307 -8.31 15.67 7.64
CA GLU A 307 -7.27 16.71 7.60
C GLU A 307 -7.49 17.65 6.41
N LEU A 308 -7.63 17.10 5.20
CA LEU A 308 -7.79 17.89 3.99
C LEU A 308 -9.05 18.77 4.04
N THR A 309 -10.10 18.34 4.74
CA THR A 309 -11.29 19.18 4.94
C THR A 309 -10.97 20.43 5.77
N VAL A 310 -10.12 20.29 6.79
CA VAL A 310 -9.70 21.38 7.67
C VAL A 310 -8.72 22.30 6.96
N THR A 311 -7.63 21.74 6.42
CA THR A 311 -6.53 22.49 5.80
C THR A 311 -7.01 23.29 4.58
N VAL A 312 -7.82 22.68 3.70
CA VAL A 312 -8.38 23.38 2.52
C VAL A 312 -9.36 24.49 2.91
N ARG A 313 -10.14 24.31 3.98
CA ARG A 313 -11.16 25.30 4.39
C ARG A 313 -10.54 26.51 5.09
N ARG A 314 -9.50 26.31 5.89
CA ARG A 314 -8.87 27.36 6.71
C ARG A 314 -7.64 27.98 6.05
N CYS A 315 -7.31 27.60 4.81
CA CYS A 315 -6.10 28.05 4.10
C CYS A 315 -4.83 27.89 4.96
N LEU A 316 -4.78 26.85 5.80
CA LEU A 316 -3.62 26.63 6.66
C LEU A 316 -2.42 26.22 5.79
N PRO A 317 -1.22 26.76 6.04
CA PRO A 317 -0.03 26.32 5.33
C PRO A 317 0.24 24.86 5.69
N ILE A 318 0.59 24.03 4.70
CA ILE A 318 0.98 22.63 4.96
C ILE A 318 2.27 22.65 5.78
N ILE A 319 2.21 22.21 7.03
CA ILE A 319 3.39 22.13 7.89
C ILE A 319 4.21 20.93 7.45
N GLU A 320 5.41 21.19 6.94
CA GLU A 320 6.40 20.14 6.73
C GLU A 320 6.84 19.59 8.09
N HIS A 321 6.46 18.34 8.41
CA HIS A 321 6.87 17.74 9.68
C HIS A 321 8.40 17.64 9.77
N PRO A 322 9.04 18.25 10.80
CA PRO A 322 10.50 18.33 10.89
C PRO A 322 11.21 16.99 11.19
N ARG A 323 10.48 15.87 11.30
CA ARG A 323 11.08 14.53 11.41
C ARG A 323 11.55 13.94 10.07
N ALA A 324 11.36 14.65 8.96
CA ALA A 324 11.88 14.24 7.65
C ALA A 324 13.41 14.40 7.51
N ASN A 325 14.05 15.25 8.33
CA ASN A 325 15.46 15.61 8.16
C ASN A 325 16.47 14.55 8.65
N ALA A 326 16.03 13.51 9.37
CA ALA A 326 16.91 12.40 9.75
C ALA A 326 16.98 11.27 8.70
N LEU A 327 16.21 11.35 7.61
CA LEU A 327 16.11 10.30 6.59
C LEU A 327 16.90 10.61 5.30
N LEU A 328 17.77 11.63 5.34
CA LEU A 328 18.55 12.15 4.21
C LEU A 328 19.57 11.18 3.58
N SER A 329 19.64 9.91 4.00
CA SER A 329 20.45 8.88 3.33
C SER A 329 19.64 7.67 2.84
N ALA A 330 18.31 7.72 2.90
CA ALA A 330 17.45 6.59 2.61
C ALA A 330 16.71 6.78 1.28
N LEU A 331 17.39 6.55 0.15
CA LEU A 331 16.66 6.19 -1.06
C LEU A 331 15.91 4.89 -0.77
N PRO A 332 14.57 4.85 -0.92
CA PRO A 332 13.88 3.59 -0.95
C PRO A 332 14.46 2.81 -2.13
N LEU A 333 15.06 1.65 -1.86
CA LEU A 333 15.16 0.62 -2.88
C LEU A 333 13.73 0.16 -3.12
N VAL A 334 13.01 0.91 -3.96
CA VAL A 334 11.87 0.35 -4.66
C VAL A 334 12.46 -0.81 -5.44
N CYS A 335 12.13 -2.01 -4.98
CA CYS A 335 12.65 -3.25 -5.51
C CYS A 335 12.13 -3.38 -6.93
N LEU A 336 12.99 -3.00 -7.87
CA LEU A 336 12.72 -3.09 -9.30
C LEU A 336 13.03 -4.52 -9.75
N MET A 337 12.41 -5.50 -9.07
CA MET A 337 12.30 -6.89 -9.49
C MET A 337 11.01 -7.50 -8.93
N GLN A 338 10.07 -7.66 -9.86
CA GLN A 338 9.35 -8.93 -10.05
C GLN A 338 8.21 -9.25 -9.08
N GLN A 339 6.99 -8.85 -9.46
CA GLN A 339 5.83 -9.70 -9.23
C GLN A 339 4.91 -9.91 -10.45
N THR A 340 5.50 -10.12 -11.63
CA THR A 340 4.71 -10.72 -12.72
C THR A 340 5.50 -11.60 -13.68
N ALA A 341 6.53 -12.29 -13.18
CA ALA A 341 7.24 -13.28 -14.00
C ALA A 341 6.65 -14.69 -13.85
N HIS A 342 5.92 -15.03 -12.77
CA HIS A 342 5.41 -16.40 -12.62
C HIS A 342 4.21 -16.73 -13.52
N ARG A 343 3.41 -15.72 -13.93
CA ARG A 343 2.44 -15.87 -15.04
C ARG A 343 3.03 -15.54 -16.41
N LEU A 344 4.19 -14.87 -16.48
CA LEU A 344 4.86 -14.70 -17.77
C LEU A 344 5.56 -15.99 -18.19
N LEU A 345 6.26 -16.70 -17.29
CA LEU A 345 7.13 -17.82 -17.67
C LEU A 345 6.44 -19.18 -17.79
N VAL A 346 5.36 -19.45 -17.06
CA VAL A 346 4.56 -20.68 -17.27
C VAL A 346 3.76 -20.62 -18.58
N THR A 347 3.58 -19.43 -19.16
CA THR A 347 2.98 -19.25 -20.49
C THR A 347 4.00 -18.86 -21.56
N LEU A 348 5.31 -18.79 -21.24
CA LEU A 348 6.36 -18.39 -22.20
C LEU A 348 7.27 -19.51 -22.69
N TYR A 349 7.20 -20.70 -22.08
CA TYR A 349 7.97 -21.84 -22.55
C TYR A 349 7.24 -23.15 -22.19
N SER A 350 6.34 -23.58 -23.05
CA SER A 350 6.13 -25.01 -23.29
C SER A 350 6.81 -25.34 -24.62
N GLY A 351 7.99 -25.94 -24.54
CA GLY A 351 8.50 -26.70 -25.67
C GLY A 351 7.52 -27.84 -25.94
N ASN A 352 7.08 -27.98 -27.19
CA ASN A 352 6.36 -29.11 -27.77
C ASN A 352 5.60 -30.00 -26.79
N ASN A 353 4.34 -29.64 -26.52
CA ASN A 353 3.18 -30.50 -26.76
C ASN A 353 1.92 -29.74 -26.34
N SER A 354 0.92 -29.81 -27.20
CA SER A 354 -0.43 -29.27 -27.08
C SER A 354 -1.00 -29.22 -25.65
N ILE A 355 -1.52 -28.06 -25.22
CA ILE A 355 -2.73 -27.91 -24.40
C ILE A 355 -3.37 -26.55 -24.71
N SER A 356 -4.67 -26.57 -24.97
CA SER A 356 -5.53 -25.44 -25.30
C SER A 356 -5.79 -24.52 -24.11
N TRP A 357 -6.02 -23.23 -24.40
CA TRP A 357 -6.65 -22.27 -23.48
C TRP A 357 -8.00 -21.86 -24.06
N SER A 358 -9.10 -22.33 -23.47
CA SER A 358 -10.43 -21.77 -23.70
C SER A 358 -10.65 -20.60 -22.74
N TRP A 359 -10.78 -19.39 -23.28
CA TRP A 359 -11.39 -18.26 -22.60
C TRP A 359 -12.93 -18.38 -22.68
N MET A 360 -13.58 -17.95 -21.60
CA MET A 360 -15.00 -17.99 -21.26
C MET A 360 -15.99 -17.82 -22.43
N ASN A 361 -17.11 -18.56 -22.41
CA ASN A 361 -18.43 -18.02 -22.74
C ASN A 361 -19.60 -18.91 -22.23
N ASN A 362 -20.51 -18.26 -21.49
CA ASN A 362 -21.93 -18.50 -21.26
C ASN A 362 -22.46 -19.87 -20.79
N GLY A 363 -23.08 -19.83 -19.61
CA GLY A 363 -23.96 -20.81 -18.99
C GLY A 363 -24.34 -20.36 -17.59
#